data_AF-A0A1C5QZQ7-F1
#
_entry.id   AF-A0A1C5QZQ7-F1
#
_cell.length_a   1.000
_cell.length_b   1.000
_cell.length_c   1.000
_cell.angle_alpha   90.00
_cell.angle_beta   90.00
_cell.angle_gamma   90.00
#
_symmetry.space_group_name_H-M   'P 1'
#
loop_
_entity.id
_entity.type
_entity.pdbx_description
1 polymer ?
#
loop_
_entity_poly.entity_id
_entity_poly.type
_entity_poly.pdbx_seq_one_letter_code
_entity_poly.pdbx_strand_id
1 'polypeptide(L)'
;MINYLVKKFIDDYDDYKNQRVRQAYGTLCSILSIICNIILVIFKITIGLFVHSVAIQADALNNLSDVGSNLASLFGFKLANKHPDNDHPYGHGRYEYIAGMIIAFLILVVGIQSLKESVVKIFVPEKVTFSIVAVIILVVSIFIKLWMYYFNHQIGNKIDSSSLKAAGQDSLNDVVTTFATLVALLLTLITDLPVDGIIGTIVSIIVILAGINVFKDTINPLLGLAPDKALIDSIEHFIMSYEKPLGIHDLMMHDYGPGRMFMTLHVEVDSREDIMKIHEEIDDIERAIQEKYHIHTTIHYDPVDIHNPQLLALKQQVLEIVQHINENYSIHDFRMVPGKNHTNLIFDVLIPANDQISHQILRNMISAQVKQINDEYHCVIEIDHAFV
;
A
#
# COMPACT_ATOMS: atom_id res chain seq x y z
N MET A 1 -24.51 -17.08 16.87
CA MET A 1 -23.31 -17.91 16.56
C MET A 1 -22.01 -17.14 16.77
N ILE A 2 -21.81 -15.96 16.16
CA ILE A 2 -20.56 -15.20 16.29
C ILE A 2 -20.19 -14.84 17.75
N ASN A 3 -21.15 -14.37 18.55
CA ASN A 3 -20.92 -14.05 19.97
C ASN A 3 -20.49 -15.27 20.80
N TYR A 4 -20.89 -16.49 20.41
CA TYR A 4 -20.46 -17.71 21.08
C TYR A 4 -19.01 -18.06 20.70
N LEU A 5 -18.65 -17.94 19.42
CA LEU A 5 -17.28 -18.17 18.96
C LEU A 5 -16.30 -17.17 19.59
N VAL A 6 -16.68 -15.89 19.64
CA VAL A 6 -15.92 -14.83 20.30
C VAL A 6 -15.64 -15.19 21.77
N LYS A 7 -16.67 -15.52 22.55
CA LYS A 7 -16.54 -15.89 23.97
C LYS A 7 -15.70 -17.16 24.20
N LYS A 8 -15.57 -18.02 23.18
CA LYS A 8 -14.86 -19.29 23.28
C LYS A 8 -13.39 -19.18 22.88
N PHE A 9 -13.06 -18.29 21.95
CA PHE A 9 -11.73 -18.21 21.33
C PHE A 9 -10.97 -16.93 21.65
N ILE A 10 -11.59 -15.95 22.31
CA ILE A 10 -10.97 -14.67 22.65
C ILE A 10 -11.06 -14.47 24.16
N ASP A 11 -9.90 -14.47 24.82
CA ASP A 11 -9.77 -14.08 26.22
C ASP A 11 -9.96 -12.56 26.34
N ASP A 12 -10.56 -12.12 27.45
CA ASP A 12 -10.86 -10.69 27.71
C ASP A 12 -11.63 -9.99 26.56
N TYR A 13 -12.56 -10.72 25.94
CA TYR A 13 -13.30 -10.29 24.74
C TYR A 13 -14.07 -8.97 24.85
N ASP A 14 -14.25 -8.42 26.06
CA ASP A 14 -14.91 -7.14 26.31
C ASP A 14 -13.93 -5.94 26.24
N ASP A 15 -12.62 -6.16 26.28
CA ASP A 15 -11.61 -5.10 26.16
C ASP A 15 -11.21 -4.84 24.70
N TYR A 16 -12.13 -4.22 23.96
CA TYR A 16 -11.94 -3.90 22.54
C TYR A 16 -10.78 -2.91 22.27
N LYS A 17 -10.28 -2.20 23.30
CA LYS A 17 -9.17 -1.24 23.19
C LYS A 17 -7.80 -1.91 23.26
N ASN A 18 -7.74 -3.12 23.81
CA ASN A 18 -6.51 -3.90 23.85
C ASN A 18 -6.14 -4.40 22.45
N GLN A 19 -4.92 -4.07 22.01
CA GLN A 19 -4.42 -4.41 20.67
C GLN A 19 -4.40 -5.92 20.42
N ARG A 20 -4.11 -6.75 21.44
CA ARG A 20 -4.11 -8.21 21.32
C ARG A 20 -5.52 -8.76 21.12
N VAL A 21 -6.50 -8.24 21.87
CA VAL A 21 -7.90 -8.62 21.76
C VAL A 21 -8.44 -8.22 20.38
N ARG A 22 -8.15 -6.99 19.93
CA ARG A 22 -8.50 -6.48 18.60
C ARG A 22 -7.93 -7.36 17.47
N GLN A 23 -6.66 -7.77 17.58
CA GLN A 23 -6.03 -8.71 16.63
C GLN A 23 -6.68 -10.10 16.66
N ALA A 24 -7.05 -10.62 17.83
CA ALA A 24 -7.72 -11.91 17.95
C ALA A 24 -9.11 -11.89 17.27
N TYR A 25 -9.87 -10.80 17.42
CA TYR A 25 -11.14 -10.60 16.70
C TYR A 25 -10.94 -10.60 15.18
N GLY A 26 -9.98 -9.83 14.68
CA GLY A 26 -9.65 -9.77 13.25
C GLY A 26 -9.25 -11.14 12.69
N THR A 27 -8.39 -11.86 13.42
CA THR A 27 -7.92 -13.20 13.04
C THR A 27 -9.06 -14.20 12.98
N LEU A 28 -9.93 -14.24 14.01
CA LEU A 28 -11.08 -15.15 14.05
C LEU A 28 -12.04 -14.89 12.89
N CYS A 29 -12.38 -13.62 12.62
CA CYS A 29 -13.27 -13.24 11.52
C CYS A 29 -12.69 -13.60 10.15
N SER A 30 -11.38 -13.40 9.97
CA SER A 30 -10.67 -13.73 8.73
C SER A 30 -10.66 -15.24 8.48
N ILE A 31 -10.31 -16.05 9.49
CA ILE A 31 -10.33 -17.52 9.39
C ILE A 31 -11.74 -18.02 9.05
N LEU A 32 -12.77 -17.49 9.73
CA LEU A 32 -14.15 -17.89 9.48
C LEU A 32 -14.60 -17.53 8.06
N SER A 33 -14.21 -16.35 7.57
CA SER A 33 -14.49 -15.89 6.21
C SER A 33 -13.81 -16.76 5.16
N ILE A 34 -12.54 -17.14 5.37
CA ILE A 34 -11.79 -18.07 4.51
C ILE A 34 -12.51 -19.42 4.42
N ILE A 35 -12.88 -20.01 5.57
CA ILE A 35 -13.55 -21.32 5.60
C ILE A 35 -14.88 -21.25 4.85
N CYS A 36 -15.68 -20.21 5.09
CA CYS A 36 -16.95 -20.02 4.39
C CYS A 36 -16.75 -19.90 2.88
N ASN A 37 -15.83 -19.04 2.43
CA ASN A 37 -15.56 -18.85 1.02
C ASN A 37 -15.04 -20.12 0.34
N ILE A 38 -14.14 -20.89 0.97
CA ILE A 38 -13.68 -22.18 0.44
C ILE A 38 -14.86 -23.13 0.22
N ILE A 39 -15.75 -23.24 1.20
CA ILE A 39 -16.95 -24.08 1.10
C ILE A 39 -17.84 -23.63 -0.07
N LEU A 40 -18.07 -22.32 -0.19
CA LEU A 40 -18.87 -21.75 -1.29
C LEU A 40 -18.24 -22.02 -2.66
N VAL A 41 -16.93 -21.82 -2.79
CA VAL A 41 -16.17 -22.08 -4.03
C VAL A 41 -16.34 -23.53 -4.46
N ILE A 42 -16.13 -24.49 -3.55
CA ILE A 42 -16.24 -25.92 -3.85
C ILE A 42 -17.64 -26.25 -4.37
N PHE A 43 -18.69 -25.82 -3.66
CA PHE A 43 -20.06 -26.12 -4.06
C PHE A 43 -20.46 -25.44 -5.37
N LYS A 44 -20.12 -24.16 -5.55
CA LYS A 44 -20.48 -23.39 -6.75
C LYS A 44 -19.73 -23.86 -7.99
N ILE A 45 -18.41 -24.10 -7.91
CA ILE A 45 -17.64 -24.66 -9.05
C ILE A 45 -18.23 -26.02 -9.45
N THR A 46 -18.44 -26.90 -8.47
CA THR A 46 -18.94 -28.25 -8.73
C THR A 46 -20.31 -28.20 -9.42
N ILE A 47 -21.26 -27.44 -8.88
CA ILE A 47 -22.59 -27.37 -9.47
C ILE A 47 -22.60 -26.60 -10.80
N GLY A 48 -21.81 -25.53 -10.93
CA GLY A 48 -21.68 -24.75 -12.15
C GLY A 48 -21.17 -25.56 -13.34
N LEU A 49 -20.24 -26.49 -13.09
CA LEU A 49 -19.81 -27.48 -14.08
C LEU A 49 -20.94 -28.46 -14.43
N PHE A 50 -21.64 -29.02 -13.44
CA PHE A 50 -22.74 -29.97 -13.68
C PHE A 50 -23.92 -29.37 -14.44
N VAL A 51 -24.27 -28.10 -14.18
CA VAL A 51 -25.37 -27.43 -14.89
C VAL A 51 -24.93 -26.73 -16.17
N HIS A 52 -23.64 -26.78 -16.51
CA HIS A 52 -23.06 -26.02 -17.61
C HIS A 52 -23.38 -24.52 -17.53
N SER A 53 -23.26 -23.91 -16.35
CA SER A 53 -23.47 -22.46 -16.16
C SER A 53 -22.11 -21.78 -15.98
N VAL A 54 -21.78 -20.85 -16.89
CA VAL A 54 -20.56 -20.05 -16.75
C VAL A 54 -20.79 -18.92 -15.74
N ALA A 55 -22.01 -18.42 -15.57
CA ALA A 55 -22.32 -17.42 -14.54
C ALA A 55 -22.04 -17.95 -13.12
N ILE A 56 -22.46 -19.19 -12.82
CA ILE A 56 -22.18 -19.83 -11.52
C ILE A 56 -20.69 -20.06 -11.32
N GLN A 57 -19.98 -20.46 -12.38
CA GLN A 57 -18.53 -20.62 -12.31
C GLN A 57 -17.84 -19.28 -12.04
N ALA A 58 -18.18 -18.21 -12.77
CA ALA A 58 -17.65 -16.86 -12.56
C ALA A 58 -17.90 -16.35 -11.13
N ASP A 59 -19.10 -16.57 -10.58
CA ASP A 59 -19.45 -16.21 -9.20
C ASP A 59 -18.64 -17.03 -8.17
N ALA A 60 -18.38 -18.30 -8.45
CA ALA A 60 -17.49 -19.11 -7.63
C ALA A 60 -16.04 -18.57 -7.65
N LEU A 61 -15.58 -18.13 -8.81
CA LEU A 61 -14.24 -17.57 -8.99
C LEU A 61 -14.08 -16.22 -8.29
N ASN A 62 -15.14 -15.43 -8.20
CA ASN A 62 -15.14 -14.24 -7.34
C ASN A 62 -14.90 -14.61 -5.88
N ASN A 63 -15.61 -15.63 -5.36
CA ASN A 63 -15.39 -16.09 -4.00
C ASN A 63 -14.02 -16.74 -3.79
N LEU A 64 -13.41 -17.30 -4.85
CA LEU A 64 -12.03 -17.78 -4.80
C LEU A 64 -11.03 -16.62 -4.72
N SER A 65 -11.31 -15.49 -5.37
CA SER A 65 -10.54 -14.25 -5.20
C SER A 65 -10.53 -13.79 -3.75
N ASP A 66 -11.68 -13.84 -3.06
CA ASP A 66 -11.76 -13.51 -1.63
C ASP A 66 -10.93 -14.45 -0.77
N VAL A 67 -10.95 -15.76 -1.07
CA VAL A 67 -10.06 -16.73 -0.39
C VAL A 67 -8.62 -16.32 -0.62
N GLY A 68 -8.25 -16.04 -1.88
CA GLY A 68 -6.93 -15.61 -2.27
C GLY A 68 -6.43 -14.39 -1.48
N SER A 69 -7.19 -13.30 -1.45
CA SER A 69 -6.83 -12.08 -0.71
C SER A 69 -6.69 -12.33 0.79
N ASN A 70 -7.59 -13.11 1.38
CA ASN A 70 -7.53 -13.45 2.80
C ASN A 70 -6.38 -14.43 3.12
N LEU A 71 -6.04 -15.35 2.21
CA LEU A 71 -4.89 -16.24 2.36
C LEU A 71 -3.57 -15.49 2.18
N ALA A 72 -3.50 -14.54 1.25
CA ALA A 72 -2.34 -13.66 1.09
C ALA A 72 -2.08 -12.91 2.40
N SER A 73 -3.14 -12.34 3.00
CA SER A 73 -3.05 -11.74 4.33
C SER A 73 -2.63 -12.77 5.39
N LEU A 74 -3.36 -13.87 5.57
CA LEU A 74 -3.13 -14.83 6.66
C LEU A 74 -1.79 -15.59 6.58
N PHE A 75 -1.41 -16.08 5.39
CA PHE A 75 -0.16 -16.83 5.18
C PHE A 75 1.04 -15.91 4.91
N GLY A 76 0.80 -14.74 4.30
CA GLY A 76 1.78 -13.67 4.19
C GLY A 76 2.40 -13.37 5.54
N PHE A 77 1.58 -13.20 6.58
CA PHE A 77 2.07 -13.00 7.94
C PHE A 77 3.03 -14.09 8.45
N LYS A 78 2.76 -15.37 8.17
CA LYS A 78 3.58 -16.47 8.73
C LYS A 78 4.95 -16.57 8.06
N LEU A 79 5.01 -16.37 6.74
CA LEU A 79 6.26 -16.35 5.98
C LEU A 79 7.03 -15.03 6.18
N ALA A 80 6.30 -13.91 6.25
CA ALA A 80 6.84 -12.59 6.56
C ALA A 80 7.46 -12.53 7.95
N ASN A 81 6.92 -13.26 8.94
CA ASN A 81 7.47 -13.30 10.30
C ASN A 81 8.75 -14.15 10.44
N LYS A 82 9.27 -14.76 9.37
CA LYS A 82 10.59 -15.37 9.40
C LYS A 82 11.64 -14.29 9.66
N HIS A 83 12.46 -14.49 10.69
CA HIS A 83 13.57 -13.58 11.01
C HIS A 83 14.53 -13.43 9.81
N PRO A 84 15.23 -12.29 9.71
CA PRO A 84 16.33 -12.14 8.76
C PRO A 84 17.34 -13.28 8.84
N ASP A 85 17.87 -13.67 7.69
CA ASP A 85 18.96 -14.65 7.57
C ASP A 85 20.07 -14.11 6.65
N ASN A 86 21.13 -14.88 6.47
CA ASN A 86 22.30 -14.44 5.70
C ASN A 86 21.97 -14.12 4.23
N ASP A 87 20.97 -14.77 3.65
CA ASP A 87 20.54 -14.53 2.28
C ASP A 87 19.58 -13.33 2.20
N HIS A 88 18.85 -13.04 3.29
CA HIS A 88 17.84 -11.98 3.37
C HIS A 88 18.02 -11.14 4.66
N PRO A 89 19.01 -10.22 4.70
CA PRO A 89 19.34 -9.44 5.88
C PRO A 89 18.25 -8.43 6.29
N TYR A 90 17.40 -8.01 5.34
CA TYR A 90 16.22 -7.17 5.61
C TYR A 90 14.98 -7.99 5.97
N GLY A 91 15.10 -9.32 6.03
CA GLY A 91 14.02 -10.23 6.34
C GLY A 91 13.19 -10.64 5.12
N HIS A 92 12.07 -11.29 5.41
CA HIS A 92 11.26 -12.01 4.44
C HIS A 92 9.87 -11.39 4.25
N GLY A 93 9.66 -10.15 4.71
CA GLY A 93 8.35 -9.51 4.74
C GLY A 93 7.69 -9.42 3.37
N ARG A 94 8.47 -9.08 2.33
CA ARG A 94 7.98 -8.98 0.95
C ARG A 94 7.44 -10.29 0.35
N TYR A 95 7.67 -11.45 0.97
CA TYR A 95 7.03 -12.70 0.51
C TYR A 95 5.50 -12.64 0.61
N GLU A 96 4.94 -11.83 1.51
CA GLU A 96 3.51 -11.57 1.57
C GLU A 96 2.99 -10.99 0.25
N TYR A 97 3.64 -9.94 -0.25
CA TYR A 97 3.26 -9.31 -1.51
C TYR A 97 3.47 -10.24 -2.70
N ILE A 98 4.56 -11.02 -2.73
CA ILE A 98 4.83 -12.00 -3.79
C ILE A 98 3.75 -13.09 -3.82
N ALA A 99 3.36 -13.62 -2.66
CA ALA A 99 2.27 -14.59 -2.56
C ALA A 99 0.94 -14.01 -3.04
N GLY A 100 0.62 -12.78 -2.63
CA GLY A 100 -0.55 -12.04 -3.11
C GLY A 100 -0.53 -11.84 -4.63
N MET A 101 0.63 -11.52 -5.21
CA MET A 101 0.79 -11.34 -6.65
C MET A 101 0.55 -12.65 -7.43
N ILE A 102 1.05 -13.79 -6.94
CA ILE A 102 0.79 -15.12 -7.55
C ILE A 102 -0.72 -15.41 -7.55
N ILE A 103 -1.39 -15.13 -6.44
CA ILE A 103 -2.83 -15.33 -6.29
C ILE A 103 -3.60 -14.42 -7.25
N ALA A 104 -3.25 -13.12 -7.31
CA ALA A 104 -3.84 -12.16 -8.23
C ALA A 104 -3.70 -12.63 -9.69
N PHE A 105 -2.53 -13.15 -10.07
CA PHE A 105 -2.31 -13.70 -11.39
C PHE A 105 -3.23 -14.89 -11.70
N LEU A 106 -3.39 -15.84 -10.77
CA LEU A 106 -4.32 -16.96 -10.94
C LEU A 106 -5.77 -16.51 -11.11
N ILE A 107 -6.22 -15.53 -10.32
CA ILE A 107 -7.54 -14.93 -10.43
C ILE A 107 -7.74 -14.30 -11.82
N LEU A 108 -6.75 -13.56 -12.32
CA LEU A 108 -6.81 -12.94 -13.65
C LEU A 108 -6.89 -13.97 -14.78
N VAL A 109 -6.05 -15.01 -14.75
CA VAL A 109 -6.07 -16.08 -15.76
C VAL A 109 -7.46 -16.71 -15.83
N VAL A 110 -8.01 -17.06 -14.66
CA VAL A 110 -9.29 -17.74 -14.57
C VAL A 110 -10.46 -16.81 -14.89
N GLY A 111 -10.39 -15.54 -14.49
CA GLY A 111 -11.36 -14.50 -14.85
C GLY A 111 -11.41 -14.23 -16.36
N ILE A 112 -10.25 -14.16 -17.03
CA ILE A 112 -10.17 -14.02 -18.49
C ILE A 112 -10.74 -15.24 -19.21
N GLN A 113 -10.44 -16.45 -18.72
CA GLN A 113 -11.01 -17.68 -19.26
C GLN A 113 -12.54 -17.71 -19.13
N SER A 114 -13.06 -17.35 -17.95
CA SER A 114 -14.50 -17.25 -17.69
C SER A 114 -15.18 -16.19 -18.57
N LEU A 115 -14.52 -15.05 -18.79
CA LEU A 115 -15.01 -14.01 -19.69
C LEU A 115 -15.10 -14.54 -21.13
N LYS A 116 -14.05 -15.21 -21.61
CA LYS A 116 -14.03 -15.81 -22.94
C LYS A 116 -15.17 -16.82 -23.12
N GLU A 117 -15.36 -17.73 -22.16
CA GLU A 117 -16.43 -18.73 -22.20
C GLU A 117 -17.82 -18.09 -22.16
N SER A 118 -18.00 -17.07 -21.31
CA SER A 118 -19.25 -16.31 -21.20
C SER A 118 -19.61 -15.63 -22.52
N VAL A 119 -18.65 -14.97 -23.16
CA VAL A 119 -18.85 -14.29 -24.44
C VAL A 119 -19.16 -15.30 -25.55
N VAL A 120 -18.48 -16.44 -25.57
CA VAL A 120 -18.79 -17.52 -26.53
C VAL A 120 -20.22 -18.00 -26.36
N LYS A 121 -20.71 -18.19 -25.12
CA LYS A 121 -22.10 -18.59 -24.84
C LYS A 121 -23.15 -17.58 -25.27
N ILE A 122 -22.79 -16.31 -25.47
CA ILE A 122 -23.71 -15.32 -26.04
C ILE A 122 -23.95 -15.59 -27.53
N PHE A 123 -22.89 -15.94 -28.27
CA PHE A 123 -22.98 -16.17 -29.73
C PHE A 123 -23.34 -17.61 -30.09
N VAL A 124 -22.93 -18.57 -29.27
CA VAL A 124 -23.23 -20.00 -29.43
C VAL A 124 -23.87 -20.49 -28.12
N PRO A 125 -25.19 -20.28 -27.95
CA PRO A 125 -25.87 -20.62 -26.70
C PRO A 125 -25.85 -22.13 -26.44
N GLU A 126 -25.22 -22.50 -25.34
CA GLU A 126 -25.33 -23.84 -24.76
C GLU A 126 -26.45 -23.83 -23.72
N LYS A 127 -27.29 -24.88 -23.71
CA LYS A 127 -28.40 -24.94 -22.76
C LYS A 127 -27.86 -25.22 -21.35
N VAL A 128 -28.03 -24.25 -20.46
CA VAL A 128 -27.85 -24.46 -19.02
C VAL A 128 -28.91 -25.45 -18.54
N THR A 129 -28.46 -26.48 -17.83
CA THR A 129 -29.36 -27.50 -17.28
C THR A 129 -29.93 -27.01 -15.96
N PHE A 130 -31.24 -26.77 -15.91
CA PHE A 130 -31.87 -26.38 -14.66
C PHE A 130 -31.72 -27.48 -13.60
N SER A 131 -31.31 -27.09 -12.38
CA SER A 131 -31.18 -28.00 -11.24
C SER A 131 -31.67 -27.32 -9.98
N ILE A 132 -32.61 -27.98 -9.27
CA ILE A 132 -33.08 -27.55 -7.96
C ILE A 132 -31.91 -27.50 -6.96
N VAL A 133 -30.95 -28.42 -7.10
CA VAL A 133 -29.74 -28.44 -6.26
C VAL A 133 -28.91 -27.17 -6.48
N ALA A 134 -28.79 -26.68 -7.71
CA ALA A 134 -28.10 -25.42 -8.02
C ALA A 134 -28.80 -24.22 -7.39
N VAL A 135 -30.13 -24.15 -7.47
CA VAL A 135 -30.91 -23.10 -6.80
C VAL A 135 -30.68 -23.12 -5.29
N ILE A 136 -30.73 -24.30 -4.64
CA ILE A 136 -30.47 -24.44 -3.20
C ILE A 136 -29.07 -23.95 -2.85
N ILE A 137 -28.04 -24.35 -3.62
CA ILE A 137 -26.66 -23.92 -3.38
C ILE A 137 -26.53 -22.40 -3.48
N LEU A 138 -27.11 -21.76 -4.50
CA LEU A 138 -27.03 -20.30 -4.67
C LEU A 138 -27.78 -19.56 -3.56
N VAL A 139 -28.96 -20.04 -3.15
CA VAL A 139 -29.73 -19.46 -2.04
C VAL A 139 -28.97 -19.59 -0.72
N VAL A 140 -28.41 -20.77 -0.43
CA VAL A 140 -27.57 -20.99 0.76
C VAL A 140 -26.33 -20.10 0.71
N SER A 141 -25.72 -19.92 -0.47
CA SER A 141 -24.57 -19.03 -0.65
C SER A 141 -24.90 -17.58 -0.30
N ILE A 142 -26.06 -17.08 -0.73
CA ILE A 142 -26.57 -15.75 -0.36
C ILE A 142 -26.70 -15.63 1.17
N PHE A 143 -27.30 -16.62 1.83
CA PHE A 143 -27.44 -16.58 3.29
C PHE A 143 -26.10 -16.62 4.02
N ILE A 144 -25.14 -17.41 3.55
CA ILE A 144 -23.79 -17.46 4.11
C ILE A 144 -23.10 -16.10 3.95
N LYS A 145 -23.15 -15.49 2.75
CA LYS A 145 -22.55 -14.17 2.50
C LYS A 145 -23.25 -13.04 3.27
N LEU A 146 -24.57 -13.08 3.44
CA LEU A 146 -25.29 -12.15 4.32
C LEU A 146 -24.88 -12.32 5.79
N TRP A 147 -24.68 -13.56 6.23
CA TRP A 147 -24.16 -13.83 7.57
C TRP A 147 -22.73 -13.29 7.74
N MET A 148 -21.87 -13.46 6.71
CA MET A 148 -20.52 -12.88 6.65
C MET A 148 -20.53 -11.36 6.72
N TYR A 149 -21.35 -10.71 5.90
CA TYR A 149 -21.58 -9.27 5.97
C TYR A 149 -21.92 -8.84 7.39
N TYR A 150 -22.93 -9.48 8.00
CA TYR A 150 -23.40 -9.08 9.32
C TYR A 150 -22.32 -9.22 10.39
N PHE A 151 -21.58 -10.33 10.44
CA PHE A 151 -20.59 -10.51 11.50
C PHE A 151 -19.34 -9.65 11.29
N ASN A 152 -18.85 -9.52 10.05
CA ASN A 152 -17.69 -8.68 9.74
C ASN A 152 -18.01 -7.21 9.98
N HIS A 153 -19.20 -6.74 9.58
CA HIS A 153 -19.62 -5.37 9.81
C HIS A 153 -19.85 -5.07 11.30
N GLN A 154 -20.51 -5.97 12.04
CA GLN A 154 -20.74 -5.78 13.47
C GLN A 154 -19.43 -5.72 14.26
N ILE A 155 -18.51 -6.67 14.02
CA ILE A 155 -17.23 -6.71 14.73
C ILE A 155 -16.33 -5.57 14.26
N GLY A 156 -16.31 -5.28 12.96
CA GLY A 156 -15.57 -4.14 12.40
C GLY A 156 -15.98 -2.81 13.01
N ASN A 157 -17.27 -2.60 13.33
CA ASN A 157 -17.72 -1.42 14.07
C ASN A 157 -17.31 -1.45 15.55
N LYS A 158 -17.35 -2.61 16.21
CA LYS A 158 -16.96 -2.73 17.63
C LYS A 158 -15.48 -2.46 17.89
N ILE A 159 -14.61 -2.94 17.00
CA ILE A 159 -13.15 -2.81 17.16
C ILE A 159 -12.55 -1.69 16.30
N ASP A 160 -13.41 -0.88 15.69
CA ASP A 160 -13.08 0.14 14.71
C ASP A 160 -12.01 -0.32 13.69
N SER A 161 -12.34 -1.41 12.99
CA SER A 161 -11.50 -1.98 11.92
C SER A 161 -12.11 -1.66 10.57
N SER A 162 -11.45 -0.79 9.81
CA SER A 162 -11.77 -0.50 8.41
C SER A 162 -11.71 -1.77 7.55
N SER A 163 -10.70 -2.62 7.76
CA SER A 163 -10.52 -3.87 7.02
C SER A 163 -11.70 -4.84 7.18
N LEU A 164 -12.21 -5.04 8.41
CA LEU A 164 -13.38 -5.89 8.61
C LEU A 164 -14.66 -5.26 8.06
N LYS A 165 -14.81 -3.94 8.14
CA LYS A 165 -15.95 -3.23 7.52
C LYS A 165 -15.93 -3.43 6.00
N ALA A 166 -14.75 -3.34 5.37
CA ALA A 166 -14.55 -3.59 3.94
C ALA A 166 -14.86 -5.04 3.57
N ALA A 167 -14.32 -6.03 4.29
CA ALA A 167 -14.63 -7.45 4.06
C ALA A 167 -16.13 -7.77 4.21
N GLY A 168 -16.82 -7.07 5.11
CA GLY A 168 -18.28 -7.11 5.20
C GLY A 168 -18.94 -6.60 3.92
N GLN A 169 -18.55 -5.41 3.46
CA GLN A 169 -19.08 -4.82 2.23
C GLN A 169 -18.82 -5.70 1.00
N ASP A 170 -17.65 -6.32 0.89
CA ASP A 170 -17.35 -7.27 -0.19
C ASP A 170 -18.30 -8.47 -0.16
N SER A 171 -18.56 -9.03 1.03
CA SER A 171 -19.55 -10.09 1.20
C SER A 171 -20.95 -9.65 0.76
N LEU A 172 -21.30 -8.37 0.90
CA LEU A 172 -22.57 -7.84 0.40
C LEU A 172 -22.58 -7.71 -1.13
N ASN A 173 -21.46 -7.30 -1.74
CA ASN A 173 -21.31 -7.25 -3.19
C ASN A 173 -21.42 -8.68 -3.80
N ASP A 174 -20.92 -9.69 -3.10
CA ASP A 174 -21.09 -11.10 -3.49
C ASP A 174 -22.54 -11.54 -3.45
N VAL A 175 -23.33 -11.08 -2.48
CA VAL A 175 -24.77 -11.38 -2.44
C VAL A 175 -25.44 -10.89 -3.72
N VAL A 176 -25.11 -9.68 -4.17
CA VAL A 176 -25.65 -9.12 -5.42
C VAL A 176 -25.24 -9.97 -6.63
N THR A 177 -23.96 -10.36 -6.69
CA THR A 177 -23.40 -11.18 -7.77
C THR A 177 -24.02 -12.59 -7.83
N THR A 178 -24.13 -13.25 -6.66
CA THR A 178 -24.77 -14.57 -6.53
C THR A 178 -26.27 -14.48 -6.84
N PHE A 179 -26.93 -13.40 -6.43
CA PHE A 179 -28.35 -13.19 -6.73
C PHE A 179 -28.59 -12.98 -8.22
N ALA A 180 -27.76 -12.18 -8.90
CA ALA A 180 -27.82 -12.01 -10.36
C ALA A 180 -27.67 -13.36 -11.08
N THR A 181 -26.74 -14.21 -10.60
CA THR A 181 -26.51 -15.56 -11.10
C THR A 181 -27.71 -16.49 -10.85
N LEU A 182 -28.34 -16.40 -9.68
CA LEU A 182 -29.58 -17.14 -9.37
C LEU A 182 -30.73 -16.73 -10.29
N VAL A 183 -30.90 -15.43 -10.53
CA VAL A 183 -31.90 -14.91 -11.48
C VAL A 183 -31.60 -15.42 -12.89
N ALA A 184 -30.32 -15.43 -13.30
CA ALA A 184 -29.91 -15.98 -14.59
C ALA A 184 -30.37 -17.44 -14.77
N LEU A 185 -30.11 -18.29 -13.76
CA LEU A 185 -30.50 -19.69 -13.74
C LEU A 185 -32.03 -19.87 -13.77
N LEU A 186 -32.79 -19.04 -13.07
CA LEU A 186 -34.26 -19.11 -13.08
C LEU A 186 -34.84 -18.69 -14.43
N LEU A 187 -34.25 -17.69 -15.07
CA LEU A 187 -34.70 -17.19 -16.37
C LEU A 187 -34.53 -18.23 -17.48
N THR A 188 -33.59 -19.18 -17.37
CA THR A 188 -33.42 -20.24 -18.37
C THR A 188 -34.63 -21.18 -18.47
N LEU A 189 -35.56 -21.15 -17.50
CA LEU A 189 -36.83 -21.88 -17.57
C LEU A 189 -37.89 -21.19 -18.45
N ILE A 190 -37.74 -19.88 -18.69
CA ILE A 190 -38.77 -19.03 -19.27
C ILE A 190 -38.32 -18.43 -20.60
N THR A 191 -37.00 -18.36 -20.85
CA THR A 191 -36.44 -17.79 -22.07
C THR A 191 -35.32 -18.64 -22.67
N ASP A 192 -35.24 -18.65 -24.01
CA ASP A 192 -34.12 -19.20 -24.78
C ASP A 192 -32.99 -18.17 -25.00
N LEU A 193 -33.11 -16.96 -24.44
CA LEU A 193 -32.05 -15.96 -24.51
C LEU A 193 -30.80 -16.46 -23.76
N PRO A 194 -29.58 -16.08 -24.20
CA PRO A 194 -28.33 -16.50 -23.58
C PRO A 194 -28.03 -15.72 -22.27
N VAL A 195 -28.97 -15.74 -21.33
CA VAL A 195 -28.91 -14.98 -20.07
C VAL A 195 -27.69 -15.38 -19.24
N ASP A 196 -27.34 -16.67 -19.19
CA ASP A 196 -26.16 -17.18 -18.51
C ASP A 196 -24.86 -16.58 -19.07
N GLY A 197 -24.74 -16.48 -20.40
CA GLY A 197 -23.59 -15.86 -21.04
C GLY A 197 -23.48 -14.36 -20.74
N ILE A 198 -24.61 -13.64 -20.71
CA ILE A 198 -24.64 -12.21 -20.39
C ILE A 198 -24.24 -11.97 -18.93
N ILE A 199 -24.87 -12.67 -17.99
CA ILE A 199 -24.55 -12.52 -16.56
C ILE A 199 -23.13 -13.01 -16.28
N GLY A 200 -22.72 -14.15 -16.84
CA GLY A 200 -21.35 -14.64 -16.73
C GLY A 200 -20.32 -13.63 -17.25
N THR A 201 -20.62 -12.91 -18.32
CA THR A 201 -19.75 -11.83 -18.85
C THR A 201 -19.60 -10.71 -17.82
N ILE A 202 -20.72 -10.23 -17.26
CA ILE A 202 -20.72 -9.16 -16.25
C ILE A 202 -19.92 -9.60 -15.01
N VAL A 203 -20.20 -10.80 -14.48
CA VAL A 203 -19.51 -11.33 -13.30
C VAL A 203 -18.02 -11.53 -13.58
N SER A 204 -17.65 -12.04 -14.76
CA SER A 204 -16.24 -12.23 -15.11
C SER A 204 -15.47 -10.90 -15.19
N ILE A 205 -16.12 -9.81 -15.66
CA ILE A 205 -15.50 -8.46 -15.64
C ILE A 205 -15.26 -8.00 -14.21
N ILE A 206 -16.22 -8.22 -13.30
CA ILE A 206 -16.07 -7.89 -11.87
C ILE A 206 -14.87 -8.64 -11.28
N VAL A 207 -14.75 -9.95 -11.56
CA VAL A 207 -13.62 -10.78 -11.11
C VAL A 207 -12.28 -10.27 -11.65
N ILE A 208 -12.22 -9.89 -12.94
CA ILE A 208 -11.00 -9.35 -13.54
C ILE A 208 -10.61 -8.03 -12.86
N LEU A 209 -11.55 -7.11 -12.64
CA LEU A 209 -11.29 -5.85 -11.96
C LEU A 209 -10.80 -6.08 -10.52
N ALA A 210 -11.40 -7.03 -9.79
CA ALA A 210 -10.93 -7.45 -8.47
C ALA A 210 -9.49 -7.98 -8.54
N GLY A 211 -9.19 -8.87 -9.49
CA GLY A 211 -7.84 -9.39 -9.70
C GLY A 211 -6.81 -8.30 -10.02
N ILE A 212 -7.17 -7.29 -10.83
CA ILE A 212 -6.30 -6.14 -11.14
C ILE A 212 -6.03 -5.31 -9.88
N ASN A 213 -7.04 -5.08 -9.04
CA ASN A 213 -6.86 -4.33 -7.81
C ASN A 213 -5.93 -5.07 -6.84
N VAL A 214 -6.14 -6.37 -6.61
CA VAL A 214 -5.24 -7.20 -5.78
C VAL A 214 -3.81 -7.20 -6.34
N PHE A 215 -3.66 -7.23 -7.67
CA PHE A 215 -2.35 -7.12 -8.30
C PHE A 215 -1.68 -5.77 -8.04
N LYS A 216 -2.42 -4.65 -8.13
CA LYS A 216 -1.89 -3.31 -7.82
C LYS A 216 -1.49 -3.17 -6.35
N ASP A 217 -2.32 -3.68 -5.45
CA ASP A 217 -2.09 -3.62 -4.01
C ASP A 217 -0.87 -4.44 -3.59
N THR A 218 -0.47 -5.43 -4.40
CA THR A 218 0.72 -6.26 -4.14
C THR A 218 1.97 -5.75 -4.85
N ILE A 219 1.85 -5.13 -6.04
CA ILE A 219 3.02 -4.62 -6.77
C ILE A 219 3.52 -3.27 -6.23
N ASN A 220 2.62 -2.38 -5.81
CA ASN A 220 3.00 -1.04 -5.36
C ASN A 220 3.97 -1.07 -4.15
N PRO A 221 3.73 -1.87 -3.09
CA PRO A 221 4.69 -2.00 -2.00
C PRO A 221 6.04 -2.59 -2.44
N LEU A 222 6.05 -3.46 -3.46
CA LEU A 222 7.29 -4.03 -4.01
C LEU A 222 8.12 -3.00 -4.79
N LEU A 223 7.47 -2.04 -5.45
CA LEU A 223 8.13 -0.97 -6.21
C LEU A 223 8.65 0.17 -5.31
N GLY A 224 8.16 0.27 -4.08
CA GLY A 224 8.47 1.38 -3.17
C GLY A 224 7.35 2.43 -3.18
N LEU A 225 6.21 2.06 -2.59
CA LEU A 225 5.09 2.98 -2.39
C LEU A 225 5.53 4.16 -1.53
N ALA A 226 5.15 5.38 -1.93
CA ALA A 226 5.43 6.58 -1.15
C ALA A 226 4.77 6.48 0.24
N PRO A 227 5.47 6.89 1.32
CA PRO A 227 4.92 6.89 2.66
C PRO A 227 3.76 7.90 2.78
N ASP A 228 2.88 7.68 3.76
CA ASP A 228 1.79 8.61 4.06
C ASP A 228 2.37 9.96 4.53
N LYS A 229 1.92 11.06 3.92
CA LYS A 229 2.38 12.41 4.25
C LYS A 229 2.14 12.74 5.72
N ALA A 230 1.02 12.30 6.29
CA ALA A 230 0.74 12.54 7.70
C ALA A 230 1.75 11.83 8.63
N LEU A 231 2.26 10.66 8.23
CA LEU A 231 3.32 9.97 8.95
C LEU A 231 4.63 10.76 8.87
N ILE A 232 5.00 11.21 7.67
CA ILE A 232 6.21 12.02 7.45
C ILE A 232 6.16 13.30 8.30
N ASP A 233 5.09 14.08 8.17
CA ASP A 233 4.92 15.33 8.93
C ASP A 233 5.06 15.05 10.44
N SER A 234 4.52 13.93 10.93
CA SER A 234 4.61 13.55 12.34
C SER A 234 6.02 13.18 12.80
N ILE A 235 6.85 12.61 11.92
CA ILE A 235 8.25 12.25 12.19
C ILE A 235 9.10 13.52 12.16
N GLU A 236 8.88 14.39 11.17
CA GLU A 236 9.58 15.67 11.06
C GLU A 236 9.37 16.52 12.32
N HIS A 237 8.12 16.73 12.74
CA HIS A 237 7.81 17.47 13.97
C HIS A 237 8.41 16.80 15.22
N PHE A 238 8.55 15.47 15.22
CA PHE A 238 9.14 14.74 16.32
C PHE A 238 10.65 14.97 16.40
N ILE A 239 11.37 14.90 15.28
CA ILE A 239 12.81 15.15 15.21
C ILE A 239 13.10 16.61 15.55
N MET A 240 12.34 17.55 14.97
CA MET A 240 12.47 18.99 15.23
C MET A 240 12.09 19.42 16.66
N SER A 241 11.61 18.50 17.50
CA SER A 241 11.34 18.79 18.92
C SER A 241 12.56 18.67 19.84
N TYR A 242 13.67 18.13 19.32
CA TYR A 242 14.95 18.00 20.01
C TYR A 242 15.80 19.28 19.90
N GLU A 243 16.88 19.40 20.69
CA GLU A 243 17.63 20.66 20.80
C GLU A 243 18.59 20.89 19.63
N LYS A 244 19.31 19.85 19.17
CA LYS A 244 20.36 20.00 18.15
C LYS A 244 19.88 20.02 16.70
N PRO A 245 18.78 19.34 16.30
CA PRO A 245 18.27 19.42 14.93
C PRO A 245 17.87 20.85 14.53
N LEU A 246 18.46 21.37 13.46
CA LEU A 246 18.15 22.69 12.88
C LEU A 246 17.23 22.58 11.67
N GLY A 247 17.21 21.43 11.02
CA GLY A 247 16.40 21.11 9.85
C GLY A 247 16.57 19.64 9.46
N ILE A 248 15.68 19.14 8.60
CA ILE A 248 15.77 17.81 8.01
C ILE A 248 15.64 17.88 6.49
N HIS A 249 16.29 16.97 5.80
CA HIS A 249 16.18 16.79 4.35
C HIS A 249 16.50 15.35 3.95
N ASP A 250 16.31 15.05 2.66
CA ASP A 250 16.59 13.75 2.04
C ASP A 250 16.00 12.55 2.77
N LEU A 251 14.79 12.73 3.32
CA LEU A 251 14.06 11.65 3.96
C LEU A 251 13.64 10.62 2.91
N MET A 252 14.24 9.44 3.02
CA MET A 252 13.91 8.26 2.25
C MET A 252 13.36 7.19 3.17
N MET A 253 12.21 6.63 2.79
CA MET A 253 11.58 5.55 3.53
C MET A 253 11.41 4.32 2.64
N HIS A 254 11.73 3.15 3.17
CA HIS A 254 11.64 1.88 2.48
C HIS A 254 10.79 0.88 3.26
N ASP A 255 9.86 0.25 2.57
CA ASP A 255 9.04 -0.84 3.09
C ASP A 255 9.62 -2.20 2.63
N TYR A 256 10.02 -3.04 3.58
CA TYR A 256 10.49 -4.42 3.36
C TYR A 256 9.46 -5.48 3.78
N GLY A 257 8.20 -5.07 3.82
CA GLY A 257 7.03 -5.85 4.24
C GLY A 257 6.51 -5.41 5.61
N PRO A 258 5.33 -5.90 5.99
CA PRO A 258 4.64 -5.42 7.19
C PRO A 258 5.53 -5.47 8.44
N GLY A 259 5.58 -4.33 9.14
CA GLY A 259 6.38 -4.16 10.36
C GLY A 259 7.89 -4.05 10.12
N ARG A 260 8.35 -3.85 8.89
CA ARG A 260 9.77 -3.69 8.52
C ARG A 260 9.96 -2.46 7.67
N MET A 261 9.76 -1.31 8.30
CA MET A 261 10.03 -0.01 7.72
C MET A 261 11.45 0.42 8.06
N PHE A 262 12.16 0.93 7.05
CA PHE A 262 13.48 1.52 7.19
C PHE A 262 13.39 2.98 6.75
N MET A 263 14.09 3.85 7.44
CA MET A 263 14.14 5.26 7.12
C MET A 263 15.58 5.74 7.18
N THR A 264 15.98 6.51 6.18
CA THR A 264 17.23 7.27 6.17
C THR A 264 16.89 8.73 5.95
N LEU A 265 17.55 9.62 6.69
CA LEU A 265 17.36 11.04 6.51
C LEU A 265 18.62 11.80 6.93
N HIS A 266 18.71 13.05 6.49
CA HIS A 266 19.73 13.98 6.92
C HIS A 266 19.15 14.95 7.95
N VAL A 267 19.94 15.28 8.97
CA VAL A 267 19.61 16.27 10.01
C VAL A 267 20.69 17.33 10.02
N GLU A 268 20.32 18.59 9.77
CA GLU A 268 21.23 19.72 9.88
C GLU A 268 21.54 20.01 11.37
N VAL A 269 22.82 20.16 11.71
CA VAL A 269 23.29 20.45 13.09
C VAL A 269 24.35 21.54 13.08
N ASP A 270 24.53 22.26 14.19
CA ASP A 270 25.56 23.30 14.27
C ASP A 270 26.98 22.70 14.18
N SER A 271 27.75 23.13 13.18
CA SER A 271 29.15 22.72 12.97
C SER A 271 30.11 23.01 14.15
N ARG A 272 29.71 23.88 15.08
CA ARG A 272 30.51 24.23 16.28
C ARG A 272 30.18 23.38 17.50
N GLU A 273 29.12 22.59 17.45
CA GLU A 273 28.73 21.73 18.57
C GLU A 273 29.69 20.54 18.72
N ASP A 274 29.71 19.97 19.92
CA ASP A 274 30.53 18.81 20.20
C ASP A 274 29.99 17.57 19.49
N ILE A 275 30.85 16.91 18.70
CA ILE A 275 30.48 15.77 17.86
C ILE A 275 29.88 14.63 18.69
N MET A 276 30.39 14.39 19.91
CA MET A 276 29.86 13.32 20.77
C MET A 276 28.47 13.66 21.30
N LYS A 277 28.20 14.94 21.61
CA LYS A 277 26.86 15.38 22.03
C LYS A 277 25.84 15.29 20.90
N ILE A 278 26.23 15.67 19.69
CA ILE A 278 25.38 15.50 18.50
C ILE A 278 25.05 14.02 18.34
N HIS A 279 26.07 13.15 18.34
CA HIS A 279 25.86 11.71 18.19
C HIS A 279 24.97 11.12 19.29
N GLU A 280 25.11 11.57 20.54
CA GLU A 280 24.26 11.11 21.65
C GLU A 280 22.79 11.46 21.44
N GLU A 281 22.48 12.69 20.99
CA GLU A 281 21.10 13.09 20.72
C GLU A 281 20.53 12.41 19.46
N ILE A 282 21.34 12.24 18.40
CA ILE A 282 20.93 11.48 17.21
C ILE A 282 20.59 10.02 17.59
N ASP A 283 21.42 9.36 18.39
CA ASP A 283 21.15 8.01 18.90
C ASP A 283 19.83 7.95 19.71
N ASP A 284 19.55 8.98 20.51
CA ASP A 284 18.29 9.09 21.26
C ASP A 284 17.08 9.24 20.33
N ILE A 285 17.21 10.07 19.29
CA ILE A 285 16.16 10.25 18.27
C ILE A 285 15.90 8.93 17.54
N GLU A 286 16.94 8.24 17.07
CA GLU A 286 16.81 6.95 16.39
C GLU A 286 16.10 5.90 17.26
N ARG A 287 16.50 5.77 18.53
CA ARG A 287 15.84 4.88 19.49
C ARG A 287 14.38 5.25 19.70
N ALA A 288 14.10 6.53 19.89
CA ALA A 288 12.73 6.99 20.16
C ALA A 288 11.82 6.81 18.93
N ILE A 289 12.35 6.98 17.70
CA ILE A 289 11.62 6.67 16.47
C ILE A 289 11.31 5.17 16.38
N GLN A 290 12.28 4.31 16.70
CA GLN A 290 12.07 2.86 16.70
C GLN A 290 10.99 2.44 17.72
N GLU A 291 10.96 3.04 18.92
CA GLU A 291 9.97 2.73 19.95
C GLU A 291 8.57 3.24 19.59
N LYS A 292 8.48 4.47 19.08
CA LYS A 292 7.21 5.15 18.84
C LYS A 292 6.56 4.77 17.52
N TYR A 293 7.35 4.63 16.46
CA TYR A 293 6.86 4.41 15.09
C TYR A 293 7.20 3.02 14.55
N HIS A 294 8.06 2.26 15.23
CA HIS A 294 8.54 0.94 14.75
C HIS A 294 9.26 1.01 13.40
N ILE A 295 10.06 2.07 13.21
CA ILE A 295 10.83 2.33 12.00
C ILE A 295 12.32 2.28 12.33
N HIS A 296 13.05 1.37 11.68
CA HIS A 296 14.49 1.32 11.80
C HIS A 296 15.10 2.52 11.06
N THR A 297 15.63 3.46 11.83
CA THR A 297 16.09 4.75 11.32
C THR A 297 17.61 4.81 11.33
N THR A 298 18.19 5.42 10.29
CA THR A 298 19.59 5.80 10.25
C THR A 298 19.68 7.26 9.86
N ILE A 299 20.24 8.08 10.73
CA ILE A 299 20.35 9.52 10.55
C ILE A 299 21.79 9.87 10.18
N HIS A 300 21.95 10.55 9.06
CA HIS A 300 23.17 11.29 8.77
C HIS A 300 23.04 12.68 9.38
N TYR A 301 24.00 13.13 10.19
CA TYR A 301 24.01 14.52 10.64
C TYR A 301 24.91 15.36 9.73
N ASP A 302 24.36 16.46 9.20
CA ASP A 302 25.05 17.38 8.32
C ASP A 302 25.43 18.66 9.08
N PRO A 303 26.73 18.91 9.32
CA PRO A 303 27.17 20.10 10.03
C PRO A 303 27.02 21.35 9.16
N VAL A 304 26.28 22.34 9.65
CA VAL A 304 26.07 23.65 9.02
C VAL A 304 26.73 24.77 9.85
N ASP A 305 27.42 25.69 9.17
CA ASP A 305 28.02 26.87 9.82
C ASP A 305 27.01 28.02 9.87
N ILE A 306 26.15 27.99 10.89
CA ILE A 306 25.14 29.03 11.15
C ILE A 306 25.74 30.33 11.69
N HIS A 307 27.06 30.39 11.90
CA HIS A 307 27.73 31.52 12.52
C HIS A 307 28.56 32.33 11.54
N ASN A 308 28.53 31.99 10.26
CA ASN A 308 29.19 32.72 9.18
C ASN A 308 28.17 33.59 8.44
N PRO A 309 28.10 34.92 8.73
CA PRO A 309 27.08 35.79 8.14
C PRO A 309 27.19 35.89 6.62
N GLN A 310 28.41 35.75 6.07
CA GLN A 310 28.63 35.80 4.63
C GLN A 310 28.07 34.54 3.95
N LEU A 311 28.29 33.36 4.55
CA LEU A 311 27.72 32.10 4.06
C LEU A 311 26.18 32.16 4.09
N LEU A 312 25.60 32.61 5.20
CA LEU A 312 24.14 32.71 5.35
C LEU A 312 23.52 33.70 4.36
N ALA A 313 24.13 34.88 4.19
CA ALA A 313 23.67 35.87 3.21
C ALA A 313 23.74 35.31 1.78
N LEU A 314 24.81 34.58 1.45
CA LEU A 314 24.96 33.99 0.12
C LEU A 314 23.99 32.81 -0.09
N LYS A 315 23.77 31.95 0.91
CA LYS A 315 22.74 30.89 0.89
C LYS A 315 21.38 31.51 0.58
N GLN A 316 21.02 32.59 1.27
CA GLN A 316 19.75 33.29 1.05
C GLN A 316 19.63 33.89 -0.36
N GLN A 317 20.69 34.51 -0.89
CA GLN A 317 20.70 35.04 -2.26
C GLN A 317 20.54 33.93 -3.32
N VAL A 318 21.22 32.80 -3.12
CA VAL A 318 21.09 31.65 -4.03
C VAL A 318 19.70 31.03 -3.94
N LEU A 319 19.13 30.95 -2.74
CA LEU A 319 17.76 30.49 -2.55
C LEU A 319 16.76 31.40 -3.28
N GLU A 320 16.92 32.71 -3.18
CA GLU A 320 16.08 33.68 -3.91
C GLU A 320 16.20 33.53 -5.43
N ILE A 321 17.40 33.29 -5.96
CA ILE A 321 17.62 33.00 -7.38
C ILE A 321 16.84 31.74 -7.81
N VAL A 322 16.94 30.68 -7.02
CA VAL A 322 16.30 29.39 -7.29
C VAL A 322 14.77 29.53 -7.22
N GLN A 323 14.26 30.22 -6.20
CA GLN A 323 12.83 30.48 -6.02
C GLN A 323 12.26 31.46 -7.05
N HIS A 324 13.06 32.36 -7.59
CA HIS A 324 12.65 33.22 -8.71
C HIS A 324 12.47 32.40 -10.01
N ILE A 325 13.20 31.30 -10.19
CA ILE A 325 12.98 30.39 -11.32
C ILE A 325 11.65 29.65 -11.14
N ASN A 326 11.40 29.11 -9.93
CA ASN A 326 10.14 28.51 -9.54
C ASN A 326 9.98 28.58 -8.02
N GLU A 327 8.84 29.10 -7.55
CA GLU A 327 8.56 29.30 -6.12
C GLU A 327 8.58 28.00 -5.29
N ASN A 328 8.41 26.85 -5.94
CA ASN A 328 8.40 25.54 -5.30
C ASN A 328 9.77 24.86 -5.25
N TYR A 329 10.85 25.54 -5.68
CA TYR A 329 12.20 25.00 -5.57
C TYR A 329 12.83 25.37 -4.22
N SER A 330 13.59 24.46 -3.65
CA SER A 330 14.39 24.69 -2.45
C SER A 330 15.87 24.35 -2.71
N ILE A 331 16.73 24.78 -1.79
CA ILE A 331 18.14 24.37 -1.79
C ILE A 331 18.50 23.71 -0.47
N HIS A 332 19.33 22.67 -0.54
CA HIS A 332 19.88 21.95 0.60
C HIS A 332 21.41 21.91 0.50
N ASP A 333 22.08 21.50 1.58
CA ASP A 333 23.52 21.22 1.57
C ASP A 333 24.45 22.35 1.09
N PHE A 334 24.04 23.61 1.33
CA PHE A 334 24.77 24.78 0.86
C PHE A 334 26.11 24.97 1.57
N ARG A 335 27.20 24.82 0.81
CA ARG A 335 28.59 24.93 1.28
C ARG A 335 29.39 25.89 0.39
N MET A 336 30.31 26.62 1.02
CA MET A 336 31.23 27.52 0.34
C MET A 336 32.67 27.02 0.53
N VAL A 337 33.33 26.68 -0.57
CA VAL A 337 34.72 26.20 -0.57
C VAL A 337 35.62 27.21 -1.30
N PRO A 338 36.39 28.04 -0.57
CA PRO A 338 37.28 29.00 -1.20
C PRO A 338 38.47 28.31 -1.87
N GLY A 339 38.66 28.58 -3.16
CA GLY A 339 39.81 28.15 -3.95
C GLY A 339 40.81 29.28 -4.19
N LYS A 340 41.89 29.00 -4.92
CA LYS A 340 42.94 30.01 -5.21
C LYS A 340 42.49 31.11 -6.17
N ASN A 341 41.61 30.79 -7.12
CA ASN A 341 41.19 31.69 -8.21
C ASN A 341 39.66 31.84 -8.31
N HIS A 342 38.89 31.04 -7.57
CA HIS A 342 37.43 31.04 -7.55
C HIS A 342 36.94 30.42 -6.25
N THR A 343 35.71 30.71 -5.88
CA THR A 343 35.03 30.07 -4.75
C THR A 343 33.94 29.16 -5.27
N ASN A 344 33.96 27.90 -4.85
CA ASN A 344 32.93 26.93 -5.21
C ASN A 344 31.75 27.04 -4.26
N LEU A 345 30.56 27.20 -4.83
CA LEU A 345 29.28 27.11 -4.12
C LEU A 345 28.69 25.74 -4.46
N ILE A 346 28.61 24.87 -3.48
CA ILE A 346 28.14 23.50 -3.61
C ILE A 346 26.79 23.44 -2.92
N PHE A 347 25.75 22.96 -3.60
CA PHE A 347 24.42 22.83 -3.04
C PHE A 347 23.54 21.97 -3.93
N ASP A 348 22.49 21.43 -3.33
CA ASP A 348 21.52 20.61 -4.01
C ASP A 348 20.25 21.43 -4.21
N VAL A 349 19.63 21.28 -5.39
CA VAL A 349 18.37 21.95 -5.72
C VAL A 349 17.29 20.91 -5.77
N LEU A 350 16.31 21.04 -4.87
CA LEU A 350 15.17 20.15 -4.84
C LEU A 350 14.05 20.74 -5.69
N ILE A 351 13.58 19.96 -6.68
CA ILE A 351 12.49 20.33 -7.58
C ILE A 351 11.28 19.40 -7.37
N PRO A 352 10.05 19.83 -7.66
CA PRO A 352 8.87 18.96 -7.54
C PRO A 352 9.00 17.68 -8.38
N ALA A 353 8.47 16.55 -7.88
CA ALA A 353 8.50 15.25 -8.60
C ALA A 353 7.98 15.31 -10.04
N ASN A 354 7.02 16.19 -10.32
CA ASN A 354 6.39 16.30 -11.64
C ASN A 354 7.06 17.33 -12.57
N ASP A 355 8.11 18.01 -12.10
CA ASP A 355 8.82 18.99 -12.92
C ASP A 355 9.65 18.28 -14.00
N GLN A 356 9.60 18.80 -15.23
CA GLN A 356 10.29 18.21 -16.39
C GLN A 356 11.39 19.12 -16.94
N ILE A 357 11.78 20.16 -16.20
CA ILE A 357 12.88 21.03 -16.59
C ILE A 357 14.16 20.21 -16.79
N SER A 358 14.89 20.47 -17.87
CA SER A 358 16.18 19.82 -18.08
C SER A 358 17.15 20.24 -16.98
N HIS A 359 17.71 19.28 -16.25
CA HIS A 359 18.69 19.55 -15.20
C HIS A 359 19.87 20.37 -15.73
N GLN A 360 20.30 20.13 -16.98
CA GLN A 360 21.39 20.92 -17.58
C GLN A 360 20.99 22.38 -17.79
N ILE A 361 19.75 22.64 -18.20
CA ILE A 361 19.23 24.01 -18.40
C ILE A 361 19.11 24.70 -17.05
N LEU A 362 18.54 24.04 -16.04
CA LEU A 362 18.38 24.59 -14.70
C LEU A 362 19.75 24.94 -14.08
N ARG A 363 20.74 24.04 -14.16
CA ARG A 363 22.12 24.31 -13.72
C ARG A 363 22.71 25.55 -14.39
N ASN A 364 22.54 25.66 -15.70
CA ASN A 364 23.07 26.79 -16.46
C ASN A 364 22.38 28.11 -16.06
N MET A 365 21.06 28.10 -15.86
CA MET A 365 20.28 29.26 -15.43
C MET A 365 20.72 29.76 -14.05
N ILE A 366 20.82 28.86 -13.08
CA ILE A 366 21.25 29.19 -11.71
C ILE A 366 22.69 29.70 -11.75
N SER A 367 23.60 28.98 -12.40
CA SER A 367 25.01 29.37 -12.49
C SER A 367 25.22 30.73 -13.16
N ALA A 368 24.42 31.05 -14.18
CA ALA A 368 24.48 32.35 -14.84
C ALA A 368 24.01 33.50 -13.94
N GLN A 369 22.97 33.29 -13.13
CA GLN A 369 22.50 34.28 -12.16
C GLN A 369 23.47 34.45 -10.99
N VAL A 370 24.04 33.36 -10.47
CA VAL A 370 25.03 33.42 -9.38
C VAL A 370 26.28 34.19 -9.81
N LYS A 371 26.74 34.04 -11.06
CA LYS A 371 27.86 34.83 -11.59
C LYS A 371 27.61 36.33 -11.63
N GLN A 372 26.35 36.77 -11.69
CA GLN A 372 26.03 38.20 -11.59
C GLN A 372 26.26 38.77 -10.18
N ILE A 373 26.28 37.91 -9.15
CA ILE A 373 26.64 38.29 -7.79
C ILE A 373 28.16 38.50 -7.69
N ASN A 374 28.93 37.53 -8.19
CA ASN A 374 30.39 37.60 -8.28
C ASN A 374 30.90 36.62 -9.36
N ASP A 375 31.69 37.11 -10.31
CA ASP A 375 32.28 36.31 -11.39
C ASP A 375 33.23 35.20 -10.90
N GLU A 376 33.75 35.32 -9.67
CA GLU A 376 34.60 34.31 -9.04
C GLU A 376 33.79 33.15 -8.42
N TYR A 377 32.46 33.21 -8.41
CA TYR A 377 31.61 32.13 -7.90
C TYR A 377 31.34 31.06 -8.96
N HIS A 378 31.63 29.82 -8.60
CA HIS A 378 31.42 28.64 -9.42
C HIS A 378 30.45 27.69 -8.74
N CYS A 379 29.31 27.42 -9.36
CA CYS A 379 28.31 26.52 -8.80
C CYS A 379 28.64 25.06 -9.13
N VAL A 380 28.54 24.19 -8.14
CA VAL A 380 28.48 22.73 -8.28
C VAL A 380 27.10 22.33 -7.76
N ILE A 381 26.20 21.98 -8.67
CA ILE A 381 24.77 21.83 -8.37
C ILE A 381 24.32 20.39 -8.63
N GLU A 382 23.88 19.69 -7.59
CA GLU A 382 23.06 18.49 -7.73
C GLU A 382 21.58 18.89 -7.83
N ILE A 383 20.80 18.12 -8.59
CA ILE A 383 19.37 18.42 -8.77
C ILE A 383 18.61 17.14 -8.50
N ASP A 384 17.77 17.20 -7.48
CA ASP A 384 16.98 16.08 -6.98
C ASP A 384 15.50 16.39 -7.02
N HIS A 385 14.69 15.34 -7.10
CA HIS A 385 13.24 15.49 -7.06
C HIS A 385 12.73 15.28 -5.63
N ALA A 386 11.86 16.18 -5.17
CA ALA A 386 11.08 15.99 -3.95
C ALA A 386 10.09 14.83 -4.15
N PHE A 387 10.34 13.69 -3.50
CA PHE A 387 9.46 12.52 -3.54
C PHE A 387 8.42 12.48 -2.42
N VAL A 388 8.44 13.46 -1.51
CA VAL A 388 7.64 13.55 -0.30
C VAL A 388 7.05 14.95 -0.14
#